data_AF-A0A9D2CIK9-F1
#
_entry.id   AF-A0A9D2CIK9-F1
#
_cell.length_a   1.000
_cell.length_b   1.000
_cell.length_c   1.000
_cell.angle_alpha   90.00
_cell.angle_beta   90.00
_cell.angle_gamma   90.00
#
_symmetry.space_group_name_H-M   'P 1'
#
loop_
_entity.id
_entity.type
_entity.pdbx_description
1 polymer ?
#
loop_
_entity_poly.entity_id
_entity_poly.type
_entity_poly.pdbx_seq_one_letter_code
_entity_poly.pdbx_strand_id
1 'polypeptide(L)'
;MKKIFALALAALMTAGMTTVAFALDQDRVIMIGTANSTVYVDGNDNGKFDDGDTDDIKKPLPGISASSDALTSVDVSVIKGGKKVAIPLFFPNGDPITDKDEIKGYKVKSDWSVGGLDDKATIELVKIDDKYRYAVTFVMPEAAETKDSDLAGQISVYKNSSDLKDSNADKKYYSINFGSTYGYKVEALGDIDNDIASAEIVEFKDTKGGKKLEGEETLVAGDFEFEVDVTGQGKLNLKNNVDFNKEFAAMYDYANIDFINFVMEPTFNKNGTAYIYADEDAFIYEVTADGAKEIKGLAWDEDYEAWTFKTRTLKSYAISDVELVEKTVTEDKDDTTTDGGKENPDTGR
;
A
#
# COMPACT_ATOMS: atom_id res chain seq x y z
N MET A 1 -12.94 7.20 28.96
CA MET A 1 -14.38 7.34 28.64
C MET A 1 -14.54 7.13 27.14
N LYS A 2 -15.20 6.02 26.76
CA LYS A 2 -15.47 5.61 25.39
C LYS A 2 -16.31 6.68 24.68
N LYS A 3 -15.85 7.20 23.54
CA LYS A 3 -16.71 7.90 22.59
C LYS A 3 -16.87 7.01 21.37
N ILE A 4 -17.97 6.28 21.38
CA ILE A 4 -18.50 5.50 20.27
C ILE A 4 -18.95 6.55 19.24
N PHE A 5 -18.27 6.63 18.09
CA PHE A 5 -18.74 7.47 17.00
C PHE A 5 -19.98 6.80 16.39
N ALA A 6 -21.08 7.55 16.44
CA ALA A 6 -22.38 7.12 15.99
C ALA A 6 -22.39 7.00 14.46
N LEU A 7 -22.70 5.79 13.97
CA LEU A 7 -23.13 5.53 12.61
C LEU A 7 -24.43 6.34 12.38
N ALA A 8 -24.33 7.44 11.66
CA ALA A 8 -25.48 8.24 11.26
C ALA A 8 -26.28 7.48 10.18
N LEU A 9 -27.21 6.65 10.65
CA LEU A 9 -28.23 5.99 9.84
C LEU A 9 -29.18 7.07 9.27
N ALA A 10 -28.95 7.46 8.01
CA ALA A 10 -29.84 8.37 7.30
C ALA A 10 -31.17 7.67 6.98
N ALA A 11 -32.24 8.23 7.54
CA ALA A 11 -33.61 7.71 7.48
C ALA A 11 -34.15 7.65 6.04
N LEU A 12 -34.75 6.51 5.69
CA LEU A 12 -35.59 6.33 4.50
C LEU A 12 -36.77 7.33 4.55
N MET A 13 -36.90 8.17 3.53
CA MET A 13 -38.20 8.74 3.14
C MET A 13 -38.77 7.88 2.02
N THR A 14 -39.70 7.00 2.39
CA THR A 14 -40.50 6.20 1.47
C THR A 14 -41.57 7.09 0.83
N ALA A 15 -41.31 7.58 -0.39
CA ALA A 15 -42.35 8.08 -1.28
C ALA A 15 -42.63 7.01 -2.33
N GLY A 16 -43.80 6.38 -2.25
CA GLY A 16 -44.25 5.37 -3.20
C GLY A 16 -44.41 5.96 -4.59
N MET A 17 -43.49 5.61 -5.49
CA MET A 17 -43.74 5.64 -6.92
C MET A 17 -43.76 4.20 -7.42
N THR A 18 -44.84 3.83 -8.07
CA THR A 18 -44.98 2.57 -8.79
C THR A 18 -43.93 2.54 -9.90
N THR A 19 -42.79 1.90 -9.67
CA THR A 19 -41.73 1.73 -10.67
C THR A 19 -42.14 0.62 -11.63
N VAL A 20 -42.34 1.00 -12.90
CA VAL A 20 -42.33 0.06 -14.01
C VAL A 20 -40.87 -0.36 -14.16
N ALA A 21 -40.53 -1.57 -13.76
CA ALA A 21 -39.17 -2.10 -13.92
C ALA A 21 -38.88 -2.26 -15.41
N PHE A 22 -38.23 -1.27 -16.02
CA PHE A 22 -37.53 -1.49 -17.28
C PHE A 22 -36.40 -2.48 -17.00
N ALA A 23 -36.34 -3.57 -17.76
CA ALA A 23 -35.26 -4.53 -17.63
C ALA A 23 -33.94 -3.84 -17.99
N LEU A 24 -32.92 -3.99 -17.13
CA LEU A 24 -31.58 -3.51 -17.39
C LEU A 24 -31.07 -4.08 -18.72
N ASP A 25 -30.39 -3.25 -19.51
CA ASP A 25 -29.74 -3.67 -20.74
C ASP A 25 -28.80 -4.85 -20.46
N GLN A 26 -28.98 -5.96 -21.18
CA GLN A 26 -28.26 -7.21 -20.92
C GLN A 26 -26.75 -7.10 -21.22
N ASP A 27 -26.35 -6.12 -22.03
CA ASP A 27 -24.94 -5.86 -22.34
C ASP A 27 -24.34 -4.75 -21.44
N ARG A 28 -25.06 -4.36 -20.37
CA ARG A 28 -24.60 -3.36 -19.42
C ARG A 28 -23.55 -3.93 -18.48
N VAL A 29 -22.43 -3.23 -18.33
CA VAL A 29 -21.42 -3.54 -17.32
C VAL A 29 -21.89 -3.07 -15.95
N ILE A 30 -21.91 -3.98 -14.98
CA ILE A 30 -22.36 -3.77 -13.61
C ILE A 30 -21.33 -4.29 -12.59
N MET A 31 -21.41 -3.78 -11.36
CA MET A 31 -20.64 -4.29 -10.21
C MET A 31 -21.45 -5.22 -9.31
N ILE A 32 -22.77 -5.00 -9.23
CA ILE A 32 -23.69 -5.78 -8.41
C ILE A 32 -24.98 -6.03 -9.21
N GLY A 33 -25.41 -7.28 -9.25
CA GLY A 33 -26.67 -7.69 -9.87
C GLY A 33 -27.66 -8.26 -8.87
N THR A 34 -28.48 -9.20 -9.32
CA THR A 34 -29.36 -10.01 -8.45
C THR A 34 -28.59 -11.14 -7.76
N ALA A 35 -27.46 -11.56 -8.32
CA ALA A 35 -26.49 -12.45 -7.68
C ALA A 35 -25.55 -11.66 -6.76
N ASN A 36 -24.96 -12.37 -5.80
CA ASN A 36 -23.93 -11.80 -4.93
C ASN A 36 -22.71 -11.38 -5.74
N SER A 37 -22.10 -10.27 -5.35
CA SER A 37 -20.77 -9.85 -5.80
C SER A 37 -19.80 -9.97 -4.64
N THR A 38 -18.51 -9.74 -4.86
CA THR A 38 -17.49 -9.80 -3.81
C THR A 38 -16.47 -8.71 -4.04
N VAL A 39 -16.10 -8.00 -2.98
CA VAL A 39 -14.91 -7.14 -2.97
C VAL A 39 -13.74 -7.97 -2.50
N TYR A 40 -12.65 -7.95 -3.26
CA TYR A 40 -11.40 -8.64 -2.93
C TYR A 40 -10.32 -7.64 -2.55
N VAL A 41 -9.46 -8.04 -1.63
CA VAL A 41 -8.21 -7.34 -1.29
C VAL A 41 -7.08 -8.34 -1.43
N ASP A 42 -6.08 -7.99 -2.22
CA ASP A 42 -4.83 -8.73 -2.38
C ASP A 42 -4.01 -8.52 -1.11
N GLY A 43 -3.97 -9.54 -0.25
CA GLY A 43 -3.37 -9.45 1.08
C GLY A 43 -1.85 -9.57 1.06
N ASN A 44 -1.32 -10.35 0.13
CA ASN A 44 0.10 -10.73 0.03
C ASN A 44 0.83 -10.11 -1.16
N ASP A 45 0.18 -9.19 -1.88
CA ASP A 45 0.72 -8.43 -3.01
C ASP A 45 1.20 -9.34 -4.17
N ASN A 46 0.58 -10.52 -4.33
CA ASN A 46 0.97 -11.49 -5.35
C ASN A 46 0.30 -11.23 -6.72
N GLY A 47 -0.61 -10.25 -6.79
CA GLY A 47 -1.35 -9.86 -7.99
C GLY A 47 -2.52 -10.79 -8.35
N LYS A 48 -2.93 -11.67 -7.43
CA LYS A 48 -4.05 -12.59 -7.56
C LYS A 48 -5.01 -12.40 -6.39
N PHE A 49 -6.25 -12.84 -6.59
CA PHE A 49 -7.29 -12.83 -5.57
C PHE A 49 -7.90 -14.23 -5.51
N ASP A 50 -7.40 -15.08 -4.61
CA ASP A 50 -7.66 -16.52 -4.65
C ASP A 50 -8.52 -16.98 -3.47
N ASP A 51 -9.63 -17.71 -3.72
CA ASP A 51 -10.61 -18.14 -2.71
C ASP A 51 -10.00 -18.86 -1.49
N GLY A 52 -8.92 -19.61 -1.72
CA GLY A 52 -8.22 -20.39 -0.69
C GLY A 52 -7.09 -19.67 0.04
N ASP A 53 -6.72 -18.46 -0.35
CA ASP A 53 -5.66 -17.69 0.31
C ASP A 53 -6.20 -17.04 1.60
N THR A 54 -5.54 -17.29 2.72
CA THR A 54 -5.90 -16.75 4.04
C THR A 54 -5.45 -15.32 4.24
N ASP A 55 -4.51 -14.84 3.42
CA ASP A 55 -4.05 -13.45 3.47
C ASP A 55 -5.04 -12.51 2.77
N ASP A 56 -5.74 -13.01 1.74
CA ASP A 56 -6.72 -12.24 0.97
C ASP A 56 -8.01 -11.98 1.76
N ILE A 57 -8.51 -10.74 1.69
CA ILE A 57 -9.81 -10.39 2.27
C ILE A 57 -10.89 -10.53 1.20
N LYS A 58 -11.97 -11.23 1.54
CA LYS A 58 -13.15 -11.39 0.69
C LYS A 58 -14.37 -10.86 1.40
N LYS A 59 -14.95 -9.80 0.87
CA LYS A 59 -16.17 -9.21 1.41
C LYS A 59 -17.34 -9.43 0.46
N PRO A 60 -18.24 -10.40 0.76
CA PRO A 60 -19.41 -10.61 -0.07
C PRO A 60 -20.36 -9.40 0.00
N LEU A 61 -20.88 -9.03 -1.16
CA LEU A 61 -21.90 -8.03 -1.38
C LEU A 61 -23.21 -8.76 -1.65
N PRO A 62 -24.28 -8.50 -0.88
CA PRO A 62 -25.57 -9.11 -1.17
C PRO A 62 -26.08 -8.63 -2.53
N GLY A 63 -26.71 -9.55 -3.28
CA GLY A 63 -27.46 -9.18 -4.47
C GLY A 63 -28.56 -8.15 -4.15
N ILE A 64 -28.86 -7.29 -5.12
CA ILE A 64 -29.82 -6.19 -4.95
C ILE A 64 -31.22 -6.66 -5.33
N SER A 65 -32.20 -6.35 -4.49
CA SER A 65 -33.62 -6.49 -4.86
C SER A 65 -33.99 -5.48 -5.94
N ALA A 66 -34.68 -5.94 -6.99
CA ALA A 66 -35.20 -5.07 -8.05
C ALA A 66 -36.08 -3.91 -7.51
N SER A 67 -36.71 -4.10 -6.34
CA SER A 67 -37.57 -3.10 -5.68
C SER A 67 -36.84 -2.10 -4.79
N SER A 68 -35.52 -2.23 -4.61
CA SER A 68 -34.71 -1.29 -3.81
C SER A 68 -34.07 -0.26 -4.72
N ASP A 69 -34.13 1.02 -4.35
CA ASP A 69 -33.39 2.09 -5.02
C ASP A 69 -32.13 2.52 -4.26
N ALA A 70 -31.86 1.89 -3.11
CA ALA A 70 -30.64 2.15 -2.35
C ALA A 70 -29.42 1.51 -3.02
N LEU A 71 -28.29 2.23 -3.00
CA LEU A 71 -26.98 1.66 -3.33
C LEU A 71 -26.59 0.62 -2.28
N THR A 72 -25.88 -0.41 -2.73
CA THR A 72 -25.28 -1.37 -1.80
C THR A 72 -24.07 -0.73 -1.14
N SER A 73 -23.98 -0.89 0.17
CA SER A 73 -22.82 -0.46 0.97
C SER A 73 -21.96 -1.66 1.34
N VAL A 74 -20.65 -1.46 1.29
CA VAL A 74 -19.67 -2.44 1.73
C VAL A 74 -18.75 -1.83 2.76
N ASP A 75 -18.57 -2.56 3.86
CA ASP A 75 -17.54 -2.29 4.85
C ASP A 75 -16.55 -3.45 4.82
N VAL A 76 -15.37 -3.22 4.25
CA VAL A 76 -14.34 -4.25 4.09
C VAL A 76 -13.53 -4.46 5.39
N SER A 77 -13.93 -3.83 6.49
CA SER A 77 -13.21 -3.86 7.78
C SER A 77 -11.79 -3.29 7.65
N VAL A 78 -10.88 -3.67 8.55
CA VAL A 78 -9.52 -3.10 8.58
C VAL A 78 -8.68 -3.73 7.46
N ILE A 79 -8.29 -2.91 6.48
CA ILE A 79 -7.37 -3.29 5.40
C ILE A 79 -5.98 -2.69 5.70
N LYS A 80 -4.90 -3.37 5.32
CA LYS A 80 -3.57 -2.74 5.39
C LYS A 80 -3.44 -1.62 4.33
N GLY A 81 -2.73 -0.55 4.66
CA GLY A 81 -2.34 0.46 3.66
C GLY A 81 -1.60 -0.16 2.47
N GLY A 82 -1.71 0.44 1.29
CA GLY A 82 -1.02 -0.02 0.08
C GLY A 82 -1.60 -1.27 -0.60
N LYS A 83 -2.61 -1.92 -0.02
CA LYS A 83 -3.21 -3.14 -0.59
C LYS A 83 -4.14 -2.87 -1.76
N LYS A 84 -4.05 -3.70 -2.79
CA LYS A 84 -4.89 -3.60 -3.99
C LYS A 84 -6.27 -4.17 -3.72
N VAL A 85 -7.29 -3.40 -4.08
CA VAL A 85 -8.70 -3.79 -4.01
C VAL A 85 -9.22 -4.07 -5.43
N ALA A 86 -10.03 -5.12 -5.58
CA ALA A 86 -10.72 -5.45 -6.83
C ALA A 86 -12.21 -5.69 -6.61
N ILE A 87 -13.03 -5.02 -7.43
CA ILE A 87 -14.49 -5.21 -7.49
C ILE A 87 -14.81 -5.75 -8.90
N PRO A 88 -15.10 -7.05 -9.04
CA PRO A 88 -15.29 -7.65 -10.35
C PRO A 88 -16.49 -7.07 -11.10
N LEU A 89 -16.38 -7.04 -12.41
CA LEU A 89 -17.42 -6.57 -13.31
C LEU A 89 -18.15 -7.74 -13.95
N PHE A 90 -19.45 -7.58 -14.14
CA PHE A 90 -20.34 -8.60 -14.70
C PHE A 90 -21.31 -7.99 -15.71
N PHE A 91 -21.90 -8.85 -16.52
CA PHE A 91 -23.18 -8.61 -17.18
C PHE A 91 -24.35 -8.88 -16.21
N PRO A 92 -25.57 -8.38 -16.49
CA PRO A 92 -26.73 -8.59 -15.61
C PRO A 92 -27.18 -10.04 -15.47
N ASN A 93 -26.82 -10.90 -16.41
CA ASN A 93 -27.02 -12.35 -16.33
C ASN A 93 -26.06 -13.03 -15.32
N GLY A 94 -25.07 -12.32 -14.79
CA GLY A 94 -24.06 -12.82 -13.85
C GLY A 94 -22.77 -13.29 -14.51
N ASP A 95 -22.64 -13.22 -15.84
CA ASP A 95 -21.43 -13.61 -16.53
C ASP A 95 -20.30 -12.59 -16.27
N PRO A 96 -19.08 -13.03 -15.95
CA PRO A 96 -17.96 -12.12 -15.71
C PRO A 96 -17.51 -11.45 -17.01
N ILE A 97 -17.11 -10.18 -16.92
CA ILE A 97 -16.54 -9.48 -18.07
C ILE A 97 -15.10 -9.92 -18.28
N THR A 98 -14.78 -10.55 -19.42
CA THR A 98 -13.42 -11.03 -19.72
C THR A 98 -12.83 -10.44 -21.00
N ASP A 99 -13.64 -9.75 -21.81
CA ASP A 99 -13.21 -9.13 -23.06
C ASP A 99 -13.08 -7.60 -22.90
N LYS A 100 -12.01 -7.04 -23.46
CA LYS A 100 -11.70 -5.62 -23.43
C LYS A 100 -12.72 -4.79 -24.20
N ASP A 101 -13.30 -5.34 -25.26
CA ASP A 101 -14.25 -4.62 -26.10
C ASP A 101 -15.55 -4.30 -25.32
N GLU A 102 -15.92 -5.12 -24.34
CA GLU A 102 -17.10 -4.93 -23.49
C GLU A 102 -16.95 -3.74 -22.52
N ILE A 103 -15.72 -3.49 -22.05
CA ILE A 103 -15.41 -2.33 -21.19
C ILE A 103 -15.05 -1.08 -22.00
N LYS A 104 -15.11 -1.13 -23.33
CA LYS A 104 -14.74 0.00 -24.18
C LYS A 104 -15.66 1.20 -23.97
N GLY A 105 -15.06 2.31 -23.56
CA GLY A 105 -15.77 3.56 -23.27
C GLY A 105 -16.36 3.65 -21.87
N TYR A 106 -16.27 2.58 -21.07
CA TYR A 106 -16.55 2.66 -19.64
C TYR A 106 -15.41 3.36 -18.90
N LYS A 107 -15.78 4.05 -17.83
CA LYS A 107 -14.91 4.84 -16.96
C LYS A 107 -15.29 4.57 -15.52
N VAL A 108 -14.34 4.80 -14.61
CA VAL A 108 -14.60 4.77 -13.17
C VAL A 108 -14.72 6.20 -12.65
N LYS A 109 -15.66 6.43 -11.74
CA LYS A 109 -15.74 7.63 -10.92
C LYS A 109 -15.72 7.22 -9.46
N SER A 110 -14.82 7.82 -8.68
CA SER A 110 -14.73 7.68 -7.24
C SER A 110 -14.97 9.05 -6.60
N ASP A 111 -16.02 9.16 -5.78
CA ASP A 111 -16.35 10.37 -5.00
C ASP A 111 -16.17 10.05 -3.52
N TRP A 112 -15.02 10.43 -2.95
CA TRP A 112 -14.66 10.15 -1.56
C TRP A 112 -15.22 11.21 -0.62
N SER A 113 -15.98 10.77 0.38
CA SER A 113 -16.52 11.63 1.45
C SER A 113 -15.59 11.67 2.67
N VAL A 114 -14.80 10.62 2.87
CA VAL A 114 -13.76 10.51 3.91
C VAL A 114 -12.52 9.93 3.26
N GLY A 115 -11.37 10.56 3.48
CA GLY A 115 -10.11 10.18 2.84
C GLY A 115 -10.10 10.47 1.33
N GLY A 116 -9.13 9.87 0.65
CA GLY A 116 -8.97 9.92 -0.79
C GLY A 116 -7.91 8.93 -1.22
N LEU A 117 -7.91 8.56 -2.50
CA LEU A 117 -6.86 7.72 -3.06
C LEU A 117 -5.70 8.58 -3.56
N ASP A 118 -4.49 8.06 -3.45
CA ASP A 118 -3.30 8.65 -4.08
C ASP A 118 -3.43 8.58 -5.61
N ASP A 119 -3.87 7.42 -6.12
CA ASP A 119 -4.17 7.19 -7.53
C ASP A 119 -5.67 6.94 -7.78
N LYS A 120 -6.13 7.29 -8.98
CA LYS A 120 -7.53 7.08 -9.35
C LYS A 120 -7.84 5.60 -9.52
N ALA A 121 -9.06 5.20 -9.13
CA ALA A 121 -9.58 3.89 -9.47
C ALA A 121 -9.69 3.69 -10.99
N THR A 122 -9.34 2.51 -11.47
CA THR A 122 -9.25 2.13 -12.89
C THR A 122 -10.04 0.84 -13.17
N ILE A 123 -10.18 0.48 -14.45
CA ILE A 123 -10.67 -0.84 -14.85
C ILE A 123 -9.46 -1.64 -15.33
N GLU A 124 -9.20 -2.78 -14.69
CA GLU A 124 -8.04 -3.63 -14.99
C GLU A 124 -8.47 -5.09 -15.14
N LEU A 125 -7.71 -5.84 -15.93
CA LEU A 125 -7.85 -7.29 -16.02
C LEU A 125 -7.06 -7.93 -14.87
N VAL A 126 -7.75 -8.56 -13.94
CA VAL A 126 -7.17 -9.18 -12.75
C VAL A 126 -7.45 -10.67 -12.72
N LYS A 127 -6.64 -11.43 -11.98
CA LYS A 127 -6.79 -12.87 -11.83
C LYS A 127 -7.51 -13.17 -10.51
N ILE A 128 -8.74 -13.68 -10.61
CA ILE A 128 -9.59 -14.04 -9.46
C ILE A 128 -9.92 -15.52 -9.58
N ASP A 129 -9.61 -16.31 -8.56
CA ASP A 129 -9.76 -17.77 -8.54
C ASP A 129 -9.18 -18.43 -9.79
N ASP A 130 -7.91 -18.11 -10.05
CA ASP A 130 -7.16 -18.51 -11.24
C ASP A 130 -7.73 -18.07 -12.61
N LYS A 131 -8.77 -17.23 -12.66
CA LYS A 131 -9.44 -16.80 -13.90
C LYS A 131 -9.34 -15.29 -14.10
N TYR A 132 -8.89 -14.89 -15.29
CA TYR A 132 -8.84 -13.48 -15.66
C TYR A 132 -10.24 -12.91 -15.91
N ARG A 133 -10.51 -11.75 -15.30
CA ARG A 133 -11.74 -10.96 -15.50
C ARG A 133 -11.48 -9.49 -15.21
N TYR A 134 -12.27 -8.61 -15.81
CA TYR A 134 -12.19 -7.18 -15.58
C TYR A 134 -12.82 -6.82 -14.22
N ALA A 135 -12.16 -5.94 -13.51
CA ALA A 135 -12.60 -5.41 -12.22
C ALA A 135 -12.34 -3.90 -12.17
N VAL A 136 -13.12 -3.19 -11.35
CA VAL A 136 -12.70 -1.88 -10.86
C VAL A 136 -11.63 -2.11 -9.81
N THR A 137 -10.46 -1.51 -10.01
CA THR A 137 -9.29 -1.67 -9.14
C THR A 137 -8.82 -0.34 -8.59
N PHE A 138 -8.31 -0.36 -7.37
CA PHE A 138 -7.60 0.76 -6.76
C PHE A 138 -6.68 0.26 -5.66
N VAL A 139 -5.69 1.06 -5.27
CA VAL A 139 -4.78 0.77 -4.17
C VAL A 139 -5.22 1.57 -2.95
N MET A 140 -5.35 0.91 -1.79
CA MET A 140 -5.64 1.61 -0.54
C MET A 140 -4.51 2.61 -0.23
N PRO A 141 -4.82 3.83 0.22
CA PRO A 141 -3.79 4.80 0.57
C PRO A 141 -2.86 4.25 1.65
N GLU A 142 -1.65 4.77 1.71
CA GLU A 142 -0.77 4.49 2.84
C GLU A 142 -1.34 5.09 4.12
N ALA A 143 -1.37 4.30 5.20
CA ALA A 143 -1.89 4.76 6.48
C ALA A 143 -0.87 5.67 7.18
N ALA A 144 -1.36 6.52 8.08
CA ALA A 144 -0.49 7.29 8.95
C ALA A 144 0.32 6.32 9.84
N GLU A 145 1.58 6.66 10.14
CA GLU A 145 2.57 5.77 10.75
C GLU A 145 2.02 4.93 11.91
N THR A 146 1.24 5.56 12.80
CA THR A 146 0.75 4.95 14.03
C THR A 146 -0.77 5.05 14.20
N LYS A 147 -1.52 5.40 13.17
CA LYS A 147 -2.97 5.61 13.29
C LYS A 147 -3.71 5.03 12.10
N ASP A 148 -4.84 4.42 12.43
CA ASP A 148 -5.81 4.02 11.42
C ASP A 148 -6.47 5.26 10.82
N SER A 149 -6.82 5.15 9.55
CA SER A 149 -7.51 6.16 8.76
C SER A 149 -8.75 5.52 8.13
N ASP A 150 -9.76 6.33 7.84
CA ASP A 150 -10.97 5.85 7.16
C ASP A 150 -10.96 6.28 5.69
N LEU A 151 -11.41 5.38 4.82
CA LEU A 151 -11.73 5.66 3.44
C LEU A 151 -13.20 5.32 3.22
N ALA A 152 -14.02 6.32 2.89
CA ALA A 152 -15.43 6.12 2.63
C ALA A 152 -15.92 7.01 1.50
N GLY A 153 -16.67 6.43 0.56
CA GLY A 153 -17.13 7.14 -0.62
C GLY A 153 -17.96 6.28 -1.55
N GLN A 154 -18.27 6.83 -2.72
CA GLN A 154 -19.01 6.14 -3.75
C GLN A 154 -18.09 5.80 -4.91
N ILE A 155 -18.14 4.55 -5.38
CA ILE A 155 -17.46 4.11 -6.60
C ILE A 155 -18.52 3.80 -7.64
N SER A 156 -18.30 4.22 -8.89
CA SER A 156 -19.24 4.01 -9.99
C SER A 156 -18.52 3.66 -11.29
N VAL A 157 -19.02 2.67 -12.02
CA VAL A 157 -18.62 2.38 -13.40
C VAL A 157 -19.69 2.93 -14.35
N TYR A 158 -19.29 3.74 -15.33
CA TYR A 158 -20.24 4.47 -16.17
C TYR A 158 -19.72 4.65 -17.59
N LYS A 159 -20.65 4.80 -18.55
CA LYS A 159 -20.32 5.11 -19.95
C LYS A 159 -20.69 6.54 -20.30
N ASN A 160 -21.83 7.00 -19.78
CA ASN A 160 -22.35 8.36 -20.00
C ASN A 160 -22.59 9.08 -18.68
N SER A 161 -22.44 10.40 -18.65
CA SER A 161 -22.69 11.20 -17.43
C SER A 161 -24.14 11.11 -16.91
N SER A 162 -25.09 10.74 -17.77
CA SER A 162 -26.47 10.44 -17.38
C SER A 162 -26.58 9.26 -16.43
N ASP A 163 -25.65 8.31 -16.51
CA ASP A 163 -25.63 7.10 -15.69
C ASP A 163 -25.39 7.45 -14.22
N LEU A 164 -24.69 8.55 -13.95
CA LEU A 164 -24.31 8.99 -12.60
C LEU A 164 -25.40 9.78 -11.88
N LYS A 165 -26.48 10.16 -12.58
CA LYS A 165 -27.58 10.94 -12.00
C LYS A 165 -28.34 10.11 -10.97
N ASP A 166 -28.67 10.71 -9.83
CA ASP A 166 -29.41 10.03 -8.76
C ASP A 166 -30.84 9.65 -9.16
N SER A 167 -31.41 10.33 -10.15
CA SER A 167 -32.70 9.98 -10.74
C SER A 167 -32.66 8.71 -11.60
N ASN A 168 -31.48 8.17 -11.89
CA ASN A 168 -31.33 6.95 -12.66
C ASN A 168 -31.46 5.73 -11.75
N ALA A 169 -32.58 5.01 -11.85
CA ALA A 169 -32.86 3.84 -11.02
C ALA A 169 -31.85 2.69 -11.22
N ASP A 170 -31.17 2.64 -12.37
CA ASP A 170 -30.19 1.58 -12.67
C ASP A 170 -28.83 1.85 -12.02
N LYS A 171 -28.60 3.05 -11.47
CA LYS A 171 -27.37 3.43 -10.78
C LYS A 171 -26.96 2.43 -9.70
N LYS A 172 -27.93 1.83 -9.02
CA LYS A 172 -27.72 0.78 -8.01
C LYS A 172 -26.91 -0.44 -8.48
N TYR A 173 -26.93 -0.76 -9.77
CA TYR A 173 -26.21 -1.92 -10.30
C TYR A 173 -24.72 -1.64 -10.58
N TYR A 174 -24.38 -0.38 -10.84
CA TYR A 174 -23.03 0.03 -11.24
C TYR A 174 -22.44 1.13 -10.36
N SER A 175 -23.05 1.38 -9.19
CA SER A 175 -22.53 2.24 -8.14
C SER A 175 -22.64 1.56 -6.78
N ILE A 176 -21.60 1.67 -5.96
CA ILE A 176 -21.58 1.14 -4.60
C ILE A 176 -21.06 2.21 -3.64
N ASN A 177 -21.49 2.14 -2.38
CA ASN A 177 -20.82 2.86 -1.31
C ASN A 177 -19.72 1.96 -0.74
N PHE A 178 -18.48 2.41 -0.85
CA PHE A 178 -17.33 1.74 -0.28
C PHE A 178 -16.96 2.40 1.05
N GLY A 179 -16.69 1.59 2.06
CA GLY A 179 -16.15 1.99 3.34
C GLY A 179 -15.09 0.99 3.81
N SER A 180 -14.00 1.48 4.35
CA SER A 180 -13.02 0.67 5.05
C SER A 180 -12.21 1.57 5.97
N THR A 181 -11.80 1.01 7.11
CA THR A 181 -10.70 1.56 7.89
C THR A 181 -9.42 0.93 7.36
N TYR A 182 -8.35 1.69 7.22
CA TYR A 182 -7.05 1.18 6.85
C TYR A 182 -5.97 1.62 7.83
N GLY A 183 -5.01 0.75 8.06
CA GLY A 183 -4.02 0.93 9.11
C GLY A 183 -2.94 -0.13 9.05
N TYR A 184 -2.17 -0.22 10.12
CA TYR A 184 -1.17 -1.25 10.31
C TYR A 184 -1.60 -2.17 11.44
N LYS A 185 -1.15 -3.42 11.40
CA LYS A 185 -1.27 -4.37 12.51
C LYS A 185 -0.59 -3.76 13.74
N VAL A 186 -1.28 -3.85 14.88
CA VAL A 186 -0.79 -3.37 16.17
C VAL A 186 -0.55 -4.57 17.09
N GLU A 187 0.68 -4.69 17.55
CA GLU A 187 1.16 -5.75 18.46
C GLU A 187 1.85 -5.12 19.66
N ALA A 188 1.80 -5.78 20.81
CA ALA A 188 2.64 -5.38 21.93
C ALA A 188 4.01 -6.03 21.80
N LEU A 189 5.07 -5.31 22.20
CA LEU A 189 6.44 -5.82 22.10
C LEU A 189 6.60 -7.17 22.80
N GLY A 190 6.02 -7.36 23.99
CA GLY A 190 6.09 -8.63 24.71
C GLY A 190 5.26 -9.78 24.10
N ASP A 191 4.43 -9.51 23.08
CA ASP A 191 3.74 -10.55 22.29
C ASP A 191 4.52 -10.91 21.01
N ILE A 192 5.64 -10.24 20.72
CA ILE A 192 6.50 -10.50 19.56
C ILE A 192 7.61 -11.46 19.99
N ASP A 193 7.76 -12.57 19.29
CA ASP A 193 8.75 -13.63 19.59
C ASP A 193 10.17 -13.20 19.19
N ASN A 194 10.73 -12.21 19.89
CA ASN A 194 12.08 -11.63 19.76
C ASN A 194 12.44 -10.99 18.41
N ASP A 195 11.74 -11.30 17.32
CA ASP A 195 12.01 -10.81 15.98
C ASP A 195 10.89 -9.86 15.49
N ILE A 196 11.25 -8.60 15.29
CA ILE A 196 10.37 -7.55 14.77
C ILE A 196 10.36 -7.49 13.24
N ALA A 197 10.98 -8.43 12.52
CA ALA A 197 11.01 -8.43 11.05
C ALA A 197 9.62 -8.36 10.40
N SER A 198 8.61 -8.99 11.03
CA SER A 198 7.22 -8.96 10.56
C SER A 198 6.35 -7.88 11.25
N ALA A 199 6.92 -7.15 12.20
CA ALA A 199 6.19 -6.18 13.00
C ALA A 199 5.88 -4.91 12.19
N GLU A 200 4.70 -4.34 12.41
CA GLU A 200 4.33 -3.03 11.88
C GLU A 200 4.26 -2.04 13.03
N ILE A 201 3.08 -1.77 13.61
CA ILE A 201 2.99 -0.92 14.80
C ILE A 201 3.27 -1.76 16.05
N VAL A 202 4.29 -1.36 16.80
CA VAL A 202 4.65 -1.94 18.09
C VAL A 202 4.25 -1.01 19.23
N GLU A 203 3.44 -1.51 20.16
CA GLU A 203 3.21 -0.92 21.47
C GLU A 203 4.25 -1.45 22.45
N PHE A 204 4.98 -0.57 23.13
CA PHE A 204 5.97 -0.95 24.15
C PHE A 204 5.27 -1.35 25.46
N LYS A 205 4.71 -2.56 25.46
CA LYS A 205 3.95 -3.18 26.54
C LYS A 205 4.31 -4.66 26.67
N ASP A 206 4.08 -5.21 27.86
CA ASP A 206 4.29 -6.64 28.17
C ASP A 206 3.36 -7.58 27.37
N THR A 207 2.17 -7.11 27.04
CA THR A 207 1.20 -7.81 26.18
C THR A 207 0.15 -6.82 25.68
N LYS A 208 -0.68 -7.22 24.71
CA LYS A 208 -1.74 -6.39 24.14
C LYS A 208 -2.72 -5.90 25.21
N GLY A 209 -2.74 -4.59 25.43
CA GLY A 209 -3.57 -3.96 26.47
C GLY A 209 -3.02 -4.08 27.89
N GLY A 210 -1.82 -4.65 28.05
CA GLY A 210 -1.11 -4.79 29.31
C GLY A 210 -0.38 -3.53 29.77
N LYS A 211 0.64 -3.71 30.61
CA LYS A 211 1.41 -2.62 31.21
C LYS A 211 2.49 -2.13 30.24
N LYS A 212 2.84 -0.85 30.36
CA LYS A 212 3.98 -0.30 29.63
C LYS A 212 5.28 -0.95 30.12
N LEU A 213 6.18 -1.22 29.19
CA LEU A 213 7.54 -1.62 29.50
C LEU A 213 8.34 -0.43 30.04
N GLU A 214 9.28 -0.74 30.93
CA GLU A 214 10.22 0.22 31.53
C GLU A 214 11.59 -0.46 31.58
N GLY A 215 12.63 0.29 31.27
CA GLY A 215 13.99 -0.23 31.14
C GLY A 215 14.42 -0.42 29.69
N GLU A 216 15.56 -1.09 29.54
CA GLU A 216 16.20 -1.42 28.27
C GLU A 216 15.54 -2.64 27.64
N GLU A 217 15.24 -2.54 26.35
CA GLU A 217 14.73 -3.62 25.52
C GLU A 217 15.61 -3.76 24.28
N THR A 218 15.76 -4.99 23.80
CA THR A 218 16.48 -5.33 22.57
C THR A 218 15.46 -5.63 21.47
N LEU A 219 15.56 -4.93 20.36
CA LEU A 219 14.73 -5.14 19.17
C LEU A 219 15.59 -5.81 18.09
N VAL A 220 15.21 -7.01 17.64
CA VAL A 220 15.95 -7.78 16.62
C VAL A 220 15.18 -7.77 15.30
N ALA A 221 15.85 -7.48 14.19
CA ALA A 221 15.29 -7.51 12.83
C ALA A 221 16.30 -8.13 11.85
N GLY A 222 16.35 -9.46 11.77
CA GLY A 222 17.39 -10.15 10.98
C GLY A 222 18.80 -9.79 11.47
N ASP A 223 19.65 -9.28 10.59
CA ASP A 223 21.04 -8.88 10.88
C ASP A 223 21.16 -7.49 11.55
N PHE A 224 20.10 -7.05 12.23
CA PHE A 224 20.03 -5.79 12.94
C PHE A 224 19.54 -5.97 14.36
N GLU A 225 20.21 -5.36 15.32
CA GLU A 225 19.74 -5.24 16.70
C GLU A 225 19.75 -3.78 17.18
N PHE A 226 18.79 -3.43 18.02
CA PHE A 226 18.72 -2.11 18.65
C PHE A 226 18.37 -2.23 20.13
N GLU A 227 19.32 -1.84 20.98
CA GLU A 227 19.13 -1.77 22.42
C GLU A 227 18.78 -0.35 22.83
N VAL A 228 17.62 -0.18 23.48
CA VAL A 228 17.12 1.14 23.85
C VAL A 228 16.26 1.08 25.11
N ASP A 229 16.38 2.10 25.96
CA ASP A 229 15.46 2.29 27.07
C ASP A 229 14.09 2.79 26.55
N VAL A 230 13.07 1.94 26.69
CA VAL A 230 11.70 2.21 26.18
C VAL A 230 10.80 2.85 27.23
N THR A 231 11.34 3.25 28.39
CA THR A 231 10.54 3.87 29.45
C THR A 231 9.84 5.12 28.92
N GLY A 232 8.51 5.12 28.97
CA GLY A 232 7.69 6.23 28.47
C GLY A 232 7.61 6.31 26.94
N GLN A 233 8.09 5.31 26.22
CA GLN A 233 8.01 5.23 24.77
C GLN A 233 6.54 5.09 24.31
N GLY A 234 6.16 5.87 23.30
CA GLY A 234 4.88 5.71 22.61
C GLY A 234 4.98 4.58 21.59
N LYS A 235 3.84 4.10 21.07
CA LYS A 235 3.86 3.13 19.96
C LYS A 235 4.60 3.69 18.75
N LEU A 236 5.36 2.84 18.06
CA LEU A 236 6.13 3.19 16.86
C LEU A 236 5.80 2.21 15.74
N ASN A 237 5.94 2.65 14.49
CA ASN A 237 5.91 1.75 13.36
C ASN A 237 7.33 1.26 13.07
N LEU A 238 7.58 -0.01 13.38
CA LEU A 238 8.86 -0.67 13.21
C LEU A 238 8.90 -1.52 11.92
N LYS A 239 7.98 -1.29 10.97
CA LYS A 239 7.96 -1.96 9.68
C LYS A 239 9.34 -1.86 9.03
N ASN A 240 9.91 -3.01 8.74
CA ASN A 240 11.23 -3.14 8.16
C ASN A 240 11.27 -4.22 7.07
N ASN A 241 12.32 -4.19 6.24
CA ASN A 241 12.60 -5.21 5.23
C ASN A 241 14.08 -5.18 4.82
N VAL A 242 14.48 -6.15 3.99
CA VAL A 242 15.80 -6.24 3.34
C VAL A 242 15.70 -6.08 1.83
N ASP A 243 14.65 -5.41 1.35
CA ASP A 243 14.36 -5.29 -0.07
C ASP A 243 15.47 -4.52 -0.79
N PHE A 244 15.83 -5.01 -1.97
CA PHE A 244 16.87 -4.40 -2.81
C PHE A 244 16.44 -3.02 -3.33
N ASN A 245 17.19 -1.99 -2.98
CA ASN A 245 16.96 -0.63 -3.48
C ASN A 245 17.70 -0.41 -4.81
N LYS A 246 16.98 -0.60 -5.93
CA LYS A 246 17.53 -0.44 -7.29
C LYS A 246 18.05 0.95 -7.57
N GLU A 247 17.40 2.00 -7.07
CA GLU A 247 17.80 3.39 -7.34
C GLU A 247 19.12 3.71 -6.64
N PHE A 248 19.28 3.29 -5.38
CA PHE A 248 20.52 3.45 -4.64
C PHE A 248 21.64 2.60 -5.23
N ALA A 249 21.38 1.32 -5.50
CA ALA A 249 22.38 0.41 -6.06
C ALA A 249 22.84 0.85 -7.47
N ALA A 250 21.95 1.46 -8.27
CA ALA A 250 22.32 2.01 -9.57
C ALA A 250 23.32 3.16 -9.48
N MET A 251 23.42 3.86 -8.34
CA MET A 251 24.46 4.89 -8.11
C MET A 251 25.83 4.27 -7.83
N TYR A 252 25.91 2.96 -7.59
CA TYR A 252 27.13 2.24 -7.21
C TYR A 252 27.16 0.85 -7.86
N ASP A 253 27.00 0.79 -9.19
CA ASP A 253 26.86 -0.45 -9.98
C ASP A 253 28.05 -1.43 -9.89
N TYR A 254 29.17 -0.98 -9.33
CA TYR A 254 30.38 -1.76 -9.11
C TYR A 254 30.39 -2.49 -7.76
N ALA A 255 29.47 -2.16 -6.84
CA ALA A 255 29.42 -2.69 -5.48
C ALA A 255 28.30 -3.72 -5.32
N ASN A 256 28.53 -4.74 -4.50
CA ASN A 256 27.47 -5.61 -4.01
C ASN A 256 26.94 -5.02 -2.70
N ILE A 257 25.65 -4.66 -2.69
CA ILE A 257 25.04 -3.91 -1.59
C ILE A 257 23.82 -4.65 -1.08
N ASP A 258 23.85 -4.99 0.20
CA ASP A 258 22.70 -5.47 0.98
C ASP A 258 22.08 -4.32 1.79
N PHE A 259 20.81 -4.48 2.17
CA PHE A 259 20.03 -3.41 2.79
C PHE A 259 19.31 -3.86 4.05
N ILE A 260 19.21 -2.94 5.02
CA ILE A 260 18.28 -3.01 6.14
C ILE A 260 17.45 -1.72 6.08
N ASN A 261 16.14 -1.83 5.89
CA ASN A 261 15.26 -0.68 5.69
C ASN A 261 14.23 -0.55 6.80
N PHE A 262 14.24 0.56 7.55
CA PHE A 262 13.12 0.95 8.41
C PHE A 262 12.20 1.93 7.68
N VAL A 263 11.10 1.40 7.13
CA VAL A 263 10.24 2.09 6.14
C VAL A 263 9.65 3.40 6.66
N MET A 264 9.33 3.46 7.96
CA MET A 264 8.68 4.62 8.59
C MET A 264 9.62 5.48 9.43
N GLU A 265 10.94 5.29 9.29
CA GLU A 265 11.98 6.02 10.02
C GLU A 265 11.68 6.26 11.53
N PRO A 266 11.40 5.19 12.31
CA PRO A 266 10.87 5.34 13.66
C PRO A 266 11.86 6.09 14.56
N THR A 267 11.35 7.08 15.28
CA THR A 267 12.13 7.89 16.23
C THR A 267 11.73 7.58 17.67
N PHE A 268 12.69 7.05 18.42
CA PHE A 268 12.56 6.75 19.85
C PHE A 268 12.64 8.01 20.70
N ASN A 269 12.20 7.94 21.96
CA ASN A 269 12.27 9.05 22.89
C ASN A 269 13.68 9.22 23.52
N LYS A 270 14.51 8.18 23.45
CA LYS A 270 15.89 8.12 23.96
C LYS A 270 16.83 7.57 22.89
N ASN A 271 18.14 7.86 23.01
CA ASN A 271 19.14 7.22 22.16
C ASN A 271 19.30 5.77 22.59
N GLY A 272 19.36 4.86 21.61
CA GLY A 272 19.81 3.49 21.78
C GLY A 272 21.15 3.25 21.09
N THR A 273 21.61 2.01 21.17
CA THR A 273 22.76 1.50 20.43
C THR A 273 22.25 0.56 19.35
N ALA A 274 22.57 0.85 18.09
CA ALA A 274 22.29 -0.02 16.96
C ALA A 274 23.51 -0.91 16.68
N TYR A 275 23.25 -2.15 16.31
CA TYR A 275 24.20 -3.17 15.92
C TYR A 275 23.79 -3.68 14.53
N ILE A 276 24.70 -3.60 13.57
CA ILE A 276 24.53 -4.17 12.23
C ILE A 276 25.54 -5.31 12.11
N TYR A 277 25.03 -6.53 12.02
CA TYR A 277 25.83 -7.75 11.89
C TYR A 277 26.26 -7.88 10.43
N ALA A 278 27.55 -7.68 10.18
CA ALA A 278 28.19 -7.78 8.87
C ALA A 278 29.68 -8.09 9.06
N ASP A 279 30.38 -8.44 8.00
CA ASP A 279 31.82 -8.71 8.06
C ASP A 279 32.61 -7.46 8.53
N GLU A 280 33.74 -7.67 9.22
CA GLU A 280 34.61 -6.59 9.74
C GLU A 280 35.16 -5.68 8.62
N ASP A 281 35.31 -6.22 7.40
CA ASP A 281 35.75 -5.48 6.21
C ASP A 281 34.60 -4.88 5.38
N ALA A 282 33.35 -5.02 5.83
CA ALA A 282 32.20 -4.38 5.19
C ALA A 282 32.12 -2.87 5.46
N PHE A 283 31.48 -2.14 4.55
CA PHE A 283 31.30 -0.69 4.63
C PHE A 283 29.82 -0.35 4.86
N ILE A 284 29.51 0.32 5.97
CA ILE A 284 28.12 0.63 6.37
C ILE A 284 27.78 2.10 6.16
N TYR A 285 26.66 2.37 5.51
CA TYR A 285 26.19 3.72 5.21
C TYR A 285 24.71 3.93 5.54
N GLU A 286 24.32 5.16 5.89
CA GLU A 286 22.92 5.59 5.82
C GLU A 286 22.55 5.78 4.34
N VAL A 287 21.43 5.19 3.91
CA VAL A 287 20.89 5.36 2.55
C VAL A 287 20.15 6.69 2.48
N THR A 288 20.53 7.53 1.52
CA THR A 288 19.84 8.80 1.26
C THR A 288 19.52 8.96 -0.22
N ALA A 289 18.62 9.88 -0.57
CA ALA A 289 18.33 10.23 -1.96
C ALA A 289 19.58 10.75 -2.70
N ASP A 290 20.54 11.31 -1.97
CA ASP A 290 21.83 11.77 -2.50
C ASP A 290 22.92 10.69 -2.45
N GLY A 291 22.58 9.43 -2.21
CA GLY A 291 23.52 8.31 -2.15
C GLY A 291 23.98 7.99 -0.73
N ALA A 292 25.12 7.30 -0.64
CA ALA A 292 25.69 6.80 0.61
C ALA A 292 26.13 7.95 1.52
N LYS A 293 25.74 7.88 2.80
CA LYS A 293 26.12 8.86 3.82
C LYS A 293 26.77 8.17 5.01
N GLU A 294 27.92 8.68 5.43
CA GLU A 294 28.63 8.19 6.62
C GLU A 294 27.78 8.28 7.89
N ILE A 295 27.84 7.22 8.69
CA ILE A 295 27.15 7.14 9.97
C ILE A 295 28.08 7.66 11.07
N LYS A 296 27.63 8.70 11.77
CA LYS A 296 28.43 9.33 12.83
C LYS A 296 28.61 8.38 14.02
N GLY A 297 29.87 8.11 14.37
CA GLY A 297 30.21 7.27 15.52
C GLY A 297 30.06 5.78 15.27
N LEU A 298 29.97 5.38 14.00
CA LEU A 298 30.08 3.99 13.57
C LEU A 298 31.45 3.43 13.95
N ALA A 299 31.46 2.27 14.60
CA ALA A 299 32.68 1.57 14.97
C ALA A 299 32.42 0.06 15.05
N TRP A 300 33.43 -0.73 14.70
CA TRP A 300 33.43 -2.17 14.91
C TRP A 300 33.49 -2.48 16.42
N ASP A 301 32.64 -3.38 16.88
CA ASP A 301 32.63 -3.91 18.24
C ASP A 301 33.01 -5.40 18.19
N GLU A 302 34.22 -5.74 18.67
CA GLU A 302 34.75 -7.11 18.67
C GLU A 302 33.96 -8.06 19.58
N ASP A 303 33.34 -7.57 20.66
CA ASP A 303 32.61 -8.42 21.60
C ASP A 303 31.26 -8.87 21.01
N TYR A 304 30.66 -8.03 20.18
CA TYR A 304 29.39 -8.31 19.49
C TYR A 304 29.58 -8.77 18.03
N GLU A 305 30.79 -8.71 17.49
CA GLU A 305 31.10 -8.99 16.08
C GLU A 305 30.17 -8.19 15.13
N ALA A 306 29.99 -6.90 15.42
CA ALA A 306 29.03 -6.04 14.71
C ALA A 306 29.51 -4.59 14.57
N TRP A 307 28.97 -3.89 13.57
CA TRP A 307 29.13 -2.45 13.43
C TRP A 307 28.12 -1.72 14.32
N THR A 308 28.62 -0.86 15.21
CA THR A 308 27.80 -0.20 16.24
C THR A 308 27.79 1.31 16.13
N PHE A 309 26.66 1.92 16.44
CA PHE A 309 26.52 3.37 16.55
C PHE A 309 25.34 3.77 17.43
N LYS A 310 25.36 5.00 17.95
CA LYS A 310 24.25 5.54 18.73
C LYS A 310 23.29 6.33 17.87
N THR A 311 22.02 6.00 17.95
CA THR A 311 20.96 6.74 17.26
C THR A 311 19.68 6.77 18.07
N ARG A 312 18.82 7.73 17.74
CA ARG A 312 17.43 7.79 18.21
C ARG A 312 16.44 7.46 17.10
N THR A 313 16.88 7.53 15.85
CA THR A 313 16.04 7.34 14.67
C THR A 313 16.63 6.20 13.86
N LEU A 314 15.84 5.18 13.60
CA LEU A 314 16.22 4.11 12.69
C LEU A 314 15.85 4.52 11.26
N LYS A 315 16.69 4.16 10.28
CA LYS A 315 16.55 4.54 8.88
C LYS A 315 16.90 3.37 7.97
N SER A 316 17.08 3.61 6.68
CA SER A 316 17.70 2.65 5.78
C SER A 316 19.23 2.67 5.89
N TYR A 317 19.82 1.48 5.93
CA TYR A 317 21.26 1.25 5.96
C TYR A 317 21.67 0.36 4.79
N ALA A 318 22.83 0.67 4.19
CA ALA A 318 23.46 -0.10 3.14
C ALA A 318 24.72 -0.75 3.69
N ILE A 319 24.90 -2.04 3.38
CA ILE A 319 26.06 -2.86 3.72
C ILE A 319 26.75 -3.18 2.39
N SER A 320 27.96 -2.66 2.19
CA SER A 320 28.69 -2.77 0.93
C SER A 320 29.97 -3.58 1.09
N ASP A 321 30.29 -4.41 0.10
CA ASP A 321 31.56 -5.15 0.02
C ASP A 321 32.77 -4.25 -0.29
N VAL A 322 32.53 -3.04 -0.80
CA VAL A 322 33.55 -2.05 -1.13
C VAL A 322 33.15 -0.63 -0.70
N GLU A 323 34.13 0.26 -0.60
CA GLU A 323 33.89 1.66 -0.23
C GLU A 323 33.10 2.41 -1.33
N LEU A 324 32.06 3.15 -0.92
CA LEU A 324 31.17 3.90 -1.82
C LEU A 324 31.66 5.34 -2.01
N VAL A 325 32.72 5.52 -2.79
CA VAL A 325 33.42 6.82 -2.94
C VAL A 325 32.92 7.69 -4.10
N GLU A 326 32.52 7.09 -5.22
CA GLU A 326 32.09 7.83 -6.40
C GLU A 326 30.79 7.23 -6.92
N LYS A 327 29.83 8.11 -7.26
CA LYS A 327 28.63 7.65 -7.93
C LYS A 327 28.96 7.28 -9.36
N THR A 328 28.38 6.20 -9.83
CA THR A 328 28.41 5.81 -11.23
C THR A 328 27.72 6.88 -12.06
N VAL A 329 28.44 7.39 -13.04
CA VAL A 329 27.86 8.29 -14.03
C VAL A 329 27.20 7.41 -15.08
N THR A 330 25.87 7.37 -15.08
CA THR A 330 25.18 6.99 -16.30
C THR A 330 25.41 8.12 -17.30
N GLU A 331 26.35 7.93 -18.23
CA GLU A 331 26.27 8.67 -19.49
C GLU A 331 24.90 8.34 -20.06
N ASP A 332 23.97 9.31 -19.98
CA ASP A 332 22.91 9.37 -20.97
C ASP A 332 23.63 9.27 -22.31
N LYS A 333 23.48 8.12 -22.97
CA LYS A 333 23.80 7.99 -24.38
C LYS A 333 22.90 8.96 -25.11
N ASP A 334 23.33 10.20 -25.17
CA ASP A 334 22.92 11.16 -26.18
C ASP A 334 23.53 10.64 -27.48
N ASP A 335 22.91 9.59 -28.02
CA ASP A 335 23.22 9.01 -29.32
C ASP A 335 22.71 9.99 -30.39
N THR A 336 23.40 11.12 -30.54
CA THR A 336 23.32 11.99 -31.72
C THR A 336 24.70 12.16 -32.34
N THR A 337 25.28 11.03 -32.76
CA THR A 337 26.33 11.06 -33.79
C THR A 337 25.70 11.04 -35.18
N THR A 338 25.44 12.23 -35.73
CA THR A 338 25.47 12.58 -37.17
C THR A 338 25.22 14.09 -37.22
N ASP A 339 26.00 14.96 -37.84
CA ASP A 339 26.82 14.84 -39.03
C ASP A 339 27.83 16.00 -39.02
N GLY A 340 29.02 15.75 -39.57
CA GLY A 340 30.06 16.76 -39.71
C GLY A 340 29.64 17.85 -40.69
N GLY A 341 29.16 18.98 -40.15
CA GLY A 341 29.00 20.22 -40.89
C GLY A 341 30.35 20.81 -41.26
N LYS A 342 30.88 20.42 -42.42
CA LYS A 342 32.03 21.06 -43.09
C LYS A 342 31.92 22.59 -43.06
N GLU A 343 32.94 23.25 -42.52
CA GLU A 343 33.26 24.62 -42.91
C GLU A 343 33.67 24.63 -44.38
N ASN A 344 32.92 25.38 -45.20
CA ASN A 344 33.31 25.67 -46.57
C ASN A 344 34.39 26.77 -46.55
N PRO A 345 35.58 26.57 -47.13
CA PRO A 345 36.58 27.62 -47.20
C PRO A 345 36.18 28.64 -48.27
N ASP A 346 36.15 29.89 -47.87
CA ASP A 346 36.08 31.05 -48.73
C ASP A 346 37.24 31.04 -49.74
N THR A 347 36.92 30.91 -51.03
CA THR A 347 37.84 31.24 -52.12
C THR A 347 37.05 31.94 -53.23
N GLY A 348 37.30 33.23 -53.38
CA GLY A 348 36.57 34.09 -54.30
C GLY A 348 36.85 33.86 -55.78
N ARG A 349 35.87 34.27 -56.59
CA ARG A 349 36.02 35.19 -57.73
C ARG A 349 34.66 35.73 -58.17
#